data_AF-A0A496UK48-F1
#
_entry.id   AF-A0A496UK48-F1
#
_cell.length_a   1.000
_cell.length_b   1.000
_cell.length_c   1.000
_cell.angle_alpha   90.00
_cell.angle_beta   90.00
_cell.angle_gamma   90.00
#
_symmetry.space_group_name_H-M   'P 1'
#
loop_
_entity.id
_entity.type
_entity.pdbx_description
1 polymer ?
#
loop_
_entity_poly.entity_id
_entity_poly.type
_entity_poly.pdbx_seq_one_letter_code
_entity_poly.pdbx_strand_id
1 'polypeptide(L)'
;MDYFEWILVMFTCGMVNFFIALSSLKKFLALNSGIDSLLNLENLKEMVRKQMYQALLAIVFFGGMGVLGCIGIITRRLDSTQFVLFLILNGIVWAAGKSAKSIEKRAQNLSVSNPNLSDEYKSICRTWIRKPFPDF
;
A
#
# COMPACT_ATOMS: atom_id res chain seq x y z
N MET A 1 0.82 -7.19 -27.54
CA MET A 1 -0.12 -7.06 -26.42
C MET A 1 -0.98 -5.84 -26.63
N ASP A 2 -2.28 -5.98 -26.45
CA ASP A 2 -3.23 -4.85 -26.50
C ASP A 2 -3.16 -4.00 -25.21
N TYR A 3 -3.66 -2.77 -25.24
CA TYR A 3 -3.68 -1.86 -24.08
C TYR A 3 -4.38 -2.52 -22.88
N PHE A 4 -5.47 -3.23 -23.14
CA PHE A 4 -6.24 -3.89 -22.10
C PHE A 4 -5.47 -5.03 -21.42
N GLU A 5 -4.65 -5.78 -22.16
CA GLU A 5 -3.80 -6.83 -21.59
C GLU A 5 -2.77 -6.24 -20.61
N TRP A 6 -2.14 -5.12 -20.99
CA TRP A 6 -1.22 -4.41 -20.08
C TRP A 6 -1.93 -3.87 -18.84
N ILE A 7 -3.17 -3.36 -18.98
CA ILE A 7 -4.00 -2.93 -17.84
C ILE A 7 -4.22 -4.10 -16.87
N LEU A 8 -4.55 -5.29 -17.39
CA LEU A 8 -4.75 -6.49 -16.56
C LEU A 8 -3.47 -6.97 -15.88
N VAL A 9 -2.32 -6.91 -16.57
CA VAL A 9 -1.02 -7.24 -15.99
C VAL A 9 -0.68 -6.27 -14.86
N MET A 10 -0.80 -4.96 -15.10
CA MET A 10 -0.54 -3.92 -14.10
C MET A 10 -1.47 -4.08 -12.89
N PHE A 11 -2.76 -4.32 -13.12
CA PHE A 11 -3.72 -4.59 -12.06
C PHE A 11 -3.31 -5.80 -11.22
N THR A 12 -3.00 -6.93 -11.87
CA THR A 12 -2.63 -8.17 -11.18
C THR A 12 -1.37 -8.00 -10.35
N CYS A 13 -0.32 -7.40 -10.94
CA CYS A 13 0.93 -7.12 -10.23
C CYS A 13 0.71 -6.17 -9.04
N GLY A 14 -0.09 -5.11 -9.23
CA GLY A 14 -0.47 -4.18 -8.17
C GLY A 14 -1.22 -4.86 -7.03
N MET A 15 -2.18 -5.74 -7.35
CA MET A 15 -2.96 -6.49 -6.35
C MET A 15 -2.10 -7.50 -5.59
N VAL A 16 -1.20 -8.21 -6.27
CA VAL A 16 -0.24 -9.12 -5.61
C VAL A 16 0.63 -8.34 -4.63
N ASN A 17 1.22 -7.22 -5.07
CA ASN A 17 2.02 -6.35 -4.21
C ASN A 17 1.20 -5.84 -3.00
N PHE A 18 -0.06 -5.43 -3.22
CA PHE A 18 -0.98 -5.02 -2.16
C PHE A 18 -1.23 -6.13 -1.12
N PHE A 19 -1.50 -7.37 -1.56
CA PHE A 19 -1.74 -8.48 -0.64
C PHE A 19 -0.49 -8.86 0.16
N ILE A 20 0.71 -8.78 -0.43
CA ILE A 20 1.96 -8.99 0.29
C ILE A 20 2.15 -7.91 1.37
N ALA A 21 1.93 -6.64 1.03
CA ALA A 21 2.03 -5.52 1.97
C ALA A 21 1.04 -5.67 3.14
N LEU A 22 -0.20 -6.03 2.81
CA LEU A 22 -1.27 -6.24 3.79
C LEU A 22 -0.98 -7.44 4.70
N SER A 23 -0.46 -8.53 4.15
CA SER A 23 -0.06 -9.71 4.91
C SER A 23 1.06 -9.38 5.90
N SER A 24 2.07 -8.62 5.45
CA SER A 24 3.15 -8.14 6.33
C SER A 24 2.62 -7.31 7.49
N LEU A 25 1.65 -6.42 7.24
CA LEU A 25 1.02 -5.59 8.28
C LEU A 25 0.25 -6.43 9.30
N LYS A 26 -0.56 -7.38 8.80
CA LYS A 26 -1.35 -8.28 9.65
C LYS A 26 -0.44 -9.17 10.50
N LYS A 27 0.64 -9.68 9.91
CA LYS A 27 1.64 -10.47 10.63
C LYS A 27 2.32 -9.65 11.73
N PHE A 28 2.70 -8.40 11.44
CA PHE A 28 3.27 -7.50 12.44
C PHE A 28 2.31 -7.27 13.62
N LEU A 29 1.04 -6.96 13.33
CA LEU A 29 0.00 -6.76 14.34
C LEU A 29 -0.33 -8.03 15.14
N ALA A 30 -0.19 -9.21 14.54
CA ALA A 30 -0.41 -10.49 15.23
C ALA A 30 0.74 -10.83 16.18
N LEU A 31 1.97 -10.43 15.84
CA LEU A 31 3.17 -10.69 16.64
C LEU A 31 3.40 -9.63 17.73
N ASN A 32 2.91 -8.40 17.53
CA ASN A 32 3.17 -7.27 18.42
C ASN A 32 1.84 -6.65 18.87
N SER A 33 1.46 -6.88 20.13
CA SER A 33 0.28 -6.24 20.76
C SER A 33 0.57 -4.80 21.22
N GLY A 34 1.84 -4.41 21.30
CA GLY A 34 2.33 -3.09 21.68
C GLY A 34 3.84 -2.94 21.46
N ILE A 35 4.36 -1.74 21.72
CA ILE A 35 5.80 -1.45 21.65
C ILE A 35 6.34 -1.34 23.08
N ASP A 36 6.91 -2.44 23.58
CA ASP A 36 7.49 -2.57 24.92
C ASP A 36 9.02 -2.69 24.90
N SER A 37 9.58 -3.19 23.79
CA SER A 37 11.00 -3.42 23.62
C SER A 37 11.59 -2.73 22.38
N LEU A 38 12.91 -2.57 22.36
CA LEU A 38 13.65 -2.11 21.18
C LEU A 38 13.46 -3.04 19.99
N LEU A 39 13.35 -4.36 20.23
CA LEU A 39 13.11 -5.35 19.18
C LEU A 39 11.78 -5.10 18.45
N ASN A 40 10.71 -4.77 19.17
CA ASN A 40 9.41 -4.47 18.54
C ASN A 40 9.49 -3.19 17.69
N LEU A 41 10.28 -2.21 18.16
CA LEU A 41 10.50 -0.97 17.43
C LEU A 41 11.31 -1.19 16.14
N GLU A 42 12.34 -2.03 16.18
CA GLU A 42 13.08 -2.43 14.97
C GLU A 42 12.21 -3.20 13.98
N ASN A 43 11.39 -4.13 14.48
CA ASN A 43 10.40 -4.84 13.66
C ASN A 43 9.41 -3.87 12.99
N LEU A 44 8.98 -2.83 13.71
CA LEU A 44 8.14 -1.77 13.15
C LEU A 44 8.87 -1.02 12.04
N LYS A 45 10.11 -0.58 12.28
CA LYS A 45 10.92 0.13 11.28
C LYS A 45 11.06 -0.70 9.99
N GLU A 46 11.42 -1.97 10.11
CA GLU A 46 11.58 -2.85 8.96
C GLU A 46 10.26 -3.02 8.19
N MET A 47 9.16 -3.22 8.92
CA MET A 47 7.83 -3.33 8.32
C MET A 47 7.43 -2.05 7.58
N VAL A 48 7.60 -0.88 8.23
CA VAL A 48 7.27 0.42 7.63
C VAL A 48 8.12 0.65 6.38
N ARG A 49 9.43 0.39 6.46
CA ARG A 49 10.35 0.52 5.32
C ARG A 49 9.86 -0.28 4.11
N LYS A 50 9.53 -1.56 4.31
CA LYS A 50 8.97 -2.42 3.24
C LYS A 50 7.68 -1.85 2.67
N GLN A 51 6.78 -1.39 3.52
CA GLN A 51 5.51 -0.82 3.07
C GLN A 51 5.66 0.47 2.28
N MET A 52 6.60 1.35 2.65
CA MET A 52 6.86 2.57 1.89
C MET A 52 7.33 2.24 0.46
N TYR A 53 8.24 1.27 0.30
CA TYR A 53 8.65 0.81 -1.04
C TYR A 53 7.53 0.10 -1.79
N GLN A 54 6.72 -0.71 -1.11
CA GLN A 54 5.55 -1.36 -1.72
C GLN A 54 4.50 -0.35 -2.17
N ALA A 55 4.31 0.76 -1.44
CA ALA A 55 3.41 1.84 -1.83
C ALA A 55 3.91 2.54 -3.11
N LEU A 56 5.22 2.78 -3.23
CA LEU A 56 5.82 3.31 -4.47
C LEU A 56 5.61 2.36 -5.65
N LEU A 57 5.82 1.06 -5.43
CA LEU A 57 5.58 0.05 -6.47
C LEU A 57 4.09 -0.03 -6.85
N ALA A 58 3.18 0.12 -5.88
CA ALA A 58 1.75 0.20 -6.13
C ALA A 58 1.37 1.44 -6.96
N ILE A 59 2.03 2.58 -6.73
CA ILE A 59 1.86 3.80 -7.55
C ILE A 59 2.29 3.51 -9.00
N VAL A 60 3.40 2.82 -9.21
CA VAL A 60 3.84 2.44 -10.57
C VAL A 60 2.80 1.56 -11.27
N PHE A 61 2.31 0.52 -10.59
CA PHE A 61 1.33 -0.40 -11.18
C PHE A 61 -0.04 0.26 -11.40
N PHE A 62 -0.65 0.82 -10.36
CA PHE A 62 -1.99 1.40 -10.49
C PHE A 62 -2.00 2.75 -11.21
N GLY A 63 -0.94 3.56 -11.06
CA GLY A 63 -0.75 4.78 -11.84
C GLY A 63 -0.51 4.45 -13.31
N GLY A 64 0.33 3.46 -13.62
CA GLY A 64 0.53 2.96 -14.98
C GLY A 64 -0.76 2.42 -15.60
N MET A 65 -1.52 1.63 -14.85
CA MET A 65 -2.86 1.16 -15.25
C MET A 65 -3.78 2.35 -15.58
N GLY A 66 -3.82 3.39 -14.73
CA GLY A 66 -4.63 4.58 -14.96
C GLY A 66 -4.21 5.35 -16.21
N VAL A 67 -2.91 5.55 -16.41
CA VAL A 67 -2.36 6.22 -17.61
C VAL A 67 -2.69 5.44 -18.87
N LEU A 68 -2.51 4.12 -18.89
CA LEU A 68 -2.85 3.27 -20.03
C LEU A 68 -4.35 3.27 -20.31
N GLY A 69 -5.19 3.25 -19.27
CA GLY A 69 -6.63 3.40 -19.40
C GLY A 69 -7.03 4.72 -20.07
N CYS A 70 -6.48 5.84 -19.61
CA CYS A 70 -6.71 7.16 -20.20
C CYS A 70 -6.28 7.22 -21.68
N ILE A 71 -5.08 6.72 -22.00
CA ILE A 71 -4.59 6.67 -23.39
C ILE A 71 -5.50 5.80 -24.25
N GLY A 72 -5.92 4.63 -23.76
CA GLY A 72 -6.80 3.72 -24.46
C GLY A 72 -8.18 4.33 -24.77
N ILE A 73 -8.74 5.11 -23.83
CA ILE A 73 -10.00 5.83 -24.02
C ILE A 73 -9.86 6.95 -25.06
N ILE A 74 -8.84 7.80 -24.91
CA ILE A 74 -8.63 8.96 -25.80
C ILE A 74 -8.38 8.50 -27.24
N THR A 75 -7.61 7.43 -27.41
CA THR A 75 -7.29 6.86 -28.73
C THR A 75 -8.39 5.96 -29.29
N ARG A 76 -9.52 5.80 -28.57
CA ARG A 76 -10.65 4.90 -28.92
C ARG A 76 -10.21 3.46 -29.18
N ARG A 77 -9.13 3.02 -28.51
CA ARG A 77 -8.62 1.65 -28.58
C ARG A 77 -9.23 0.73 -27.54
N LEU A 78 -9.91 1.29 -26.54
CA LEU A 78 -10.74 0.53 -25.61
C LEU A 78 -12.18 0.54 -26.11
N ASP A 79 -12.76 -0.66 -26.25
CA ASP A 79 -14.19 -0.79 -26.52
C ASP A 79 -15.04 -0.48 -25.26
N SER A 80 -16.36 -0.39 -25.44
CA SER A 80 -17.29 -0.08 -24.35
C SER A 80 -17.24 -1.11 -23.21
N THR A 81 -17.00 -2.38 -23.52
CA THR A 81 -16.93 -3.47 -22.53
C THR A 81 -15.65 -3.34 -21.70
N GLN A 82 -14.51 -3.13 -22.37
CA GLN A 82 -13.21 -2.92 -21.75
C GLN A 82 -13.19 -1.65 -20.89
N PHE A 83 -13.88 -0.60 -21.31
CA PHE A 83 -14.07 0.60 -20.50
C PHE A 83 -14.81 0.31 -19.20
N VAL A 84 -15.94 -0.41 -19.26
CA VAL A 84 -16.69 -0.81 -18.06
C VAL A 84 -15.83 -1.68 -17.14
N LEU A 85 -15.07 -2.63 -17.70
CA LEU A 85 -14.14 -3.45 -16.92
C LEU A 85 -13.05 -2.60 -16.25
N PHE A 86 -12.46 -1.65 -16.96
CA PHE A 86 -11.48 -0.72 -16.39
C PHE A 86 -12.04 0.07 -15.20
N LEU A 87 -13.30 0.53 -15.27
CA LEU A 87 -13.96 1.19 -14.14
C LEU A 87 -14.13 0.25 -12.95
N ILE A 88 -14.52 -1.01 -13.19
CA ILE A 88 -14.64 -2.03 -12.13
C ILE A 88 -13.29 -2.26 -11.45
N LEU A 89 -12.21 -2.42 -12.22
CA LEU A 89 -10.86 -2.61 -11.66
C LEU A 89 -10.43 -1.44 -10.77
N ASN A 90 -10.68 -0.19 -11.20
CA ASN A 90 -10.42 0.99 -10.36
C ASN A 90 -11.26 1.00 -9.09
N GLY A 91 -12.53 0.58 -9.17
CA GLY A 91 -13.40 0.42 -8.01
C GLY A 91 -12.85 -0.58 -6.99
N ILE A 92 -12.30 -1.71 -7.46
CA ILE A 92 -11.64 -2.71 -6.61
C ILE A 92 -10.40 -2.12 -5.93
N VAL A 93 -9.52 -1.43 -6.69
CA VAL A 93 -8.32 -0.79 -6.13
C VAL A 93 -8.69 0.23 -5.05
N TRP A 94 -9.72 1.04 -5.30
CA TRP A 94 -10.22 2.02 -4.33
C TRP A 94 -10.75 1.36 -3.04
N ALA A 95 -11.56 0.30 -3.17
CA ALA A 95 -12.07 -0.45 -2.03
C ALA A 95 -10.95 -1.12 -1.22
N ALA A 96 -9.96 -1.70 -1.91
CA ALA A 96 -8.77 -2.29 -1.30
C ALA A 96 -7.99 -1.26 -0.49
N GLY A 97 -7.69 -0.09 -1.06
CA GLY A 97 -7.00 1.00 -0.37
C GLY A 97 -7.74 1.49 0.88
N LYS A 98 -9.08 1.61 0.80
CA LYS A 98 -9.91 1.99 1.96
C LYS A 98 -9.83 0.96 3.08
N SER A 99 -9.83 -0.33 2.76
CA SER A 99 -9.73 -1.41 3.75
C SER A 99 -8.37 -1.45 4.45
N ALA A 100 -7.28 -1.26 3.71
CA ALA A 100 -5.92 -1.27 4.24
C ALA A 100 -5.68 -0.10 5.21
N LYS A 101 -6.21 1.09 4.91
CA LYS A 101 -6.09 2.28 5.77
C LYS A 101 -6.62 2.06 7.18
N SER A 102 -7.64 1.22 7.36
CA SER A 102 -8.15 0.85 8.69
C SER A 102 -7.11 0.06 9.49
N ILE A 103 -6.40 -0.87 8.84
CA ILE A 103 -5.40 -1.73 9.47
C ILE A 103 -4.12 -0.94 9.74
N GLU A 104 -3.70 -0.05 8.84
CA GLU A 104 -2.56 0.86 9.06
C GLU A 104 -2.78 1.75 10.28
N LYS A 105 -3.99 2.32 10.42
CA LYS A 105 -4.36 3.10 11.61
C LYS A 105 -4.26 2.28 12.89
N ARG A 106 -4.56 0.98 12.87
CA ARG A 106 -4.38 0.13 14.05
C ARG A 106 -2.91 -0.01 14.42
N ALA A 107 -2.02 -0.22 13.44
CA ALA A 107 -0.59 -0.30 13.68
C ALA A 107 0.00 1.03 14.19
N GLN A 108 -0.52 2.17 13.71
CA GLN A 108 -0.11 3.51 14.15
C GLN A 108 -0.60 3.88 15.55
N ASN A 109 -1.61 3.17 16.08
CA ASN A 109 -2.19 3.42 17.41
C ASN A 109 -1.87 2.30 18.41
N LEU A 110 -0.79 1.53 18.21
CA LEU A 110 -0.33 0.57 19.20
C LEU A 110 0.09 1.28 20.49
N SER A 111 -0.19 0.66 21.64
CA SER A 111 0.25 1.17 22.93
C SER A 111 1.77 1.07 23.03
N VAL A 112 2.40 2.14 23.53
CA VAL A 112 3.84 2.17 23.82
C VAL A 112 4.01 2.15 25.33
N SER A 113 4.52 1.05 25.86
CA SER A 113 4.67 0.86 27.32
C SER A 113 5.91 1.56 27.86
N ASN A 114 6.96 1.69 27.05
CA ASN A 114 8.21 2.32 27.45
C ASN A 114 8.25 3.80 26.99
N PRO A 115 8.22 4.78 27.91
CA PRO A 115 8.24 6.20 27.56
C PRO A 115 9.43 6.61 26.69
N ASN A 116 10.60 5.97 26.89
CA ASN A 116 11.83 6.28 26.15
C ASN A 116 11.74 5.90 24.65
N LEU A 117 10.82 5.00 24.28
CA LEU A 117 10.59 4.58 22.89
C LEU A 117 9.46 5.37 22.21
N SER A 118 8.70 6.16 22.98
CA SER A 118 7.50 6.86 22.50
C SER A 118 7.81 7.89 21.42
N ASP A 119 8.88 8.66 21.61
CA ASP A 119 9.27 9.71 20.66
C ASP A 119 9.76 9.14 19.34
N GLU A 120 10.55 8.06 19.40
CA GLU A 120 11.04 7.38 18.21
C GLU A 120 9.91 6.68 17.45
N TYR A 121 9.01 5.99 18.17
CA TYR A 121 7.80 5.41 17.59
C TYR A 121 6.96 6.46 16.84
N LYS A 122 6.68 7.61 17.47
CA LYS A 122 5.92 8.70 16.85
C LYS A 122 6.64 9.27 15.62
N SER A 123 7.98 9.35 15.67
CA SER A 123 8.79 9.80 14.54
C SER A 123 8.62 8.85 13.34
N ILE A 124 8.75 7.53 13.56
CA ILE A 124 8.58 6.50 12.53
C ILE A 124 7.18 6.57 11.93
N CYS A 125 6.13 6.62 12.75
CA CYS A 125 4.75 6.75 12.25
C CYS A 125 4.55 8.04 11.45
N ARG A 126 5.17 9.14 11.86
CA ARG A 126 5.11 10.42 11.13
C ARG A 126 5.81 10.30 9.78
N THR A 127 6.98 9.69 9.71
CA THR A 127 7.69 9.42 8.45
C THR A 127 6.84 8.55 7.54
N TRP A 128 6.29 7.45 8.06
CA TRP A 128 5.45 6.53 7.31
C TRP A 128 4.28 7.23 6.61
N ILE A 129 3.63 8.18 7.28
CA ILE A 129 2.47 8.89 6.75
C ILE A 129 2.86 10.04 5.80
N ARG A 130 3.94 10.77 6.12
CA ARG A 130 4.24 12.06 5.48
C ARG A 130 5.32 12.00 4.41
N LYS A 131 6.17 10.98 4.42
CA LYS A 131 7.32 10.91 3.50
C LYS A 131 7.12 9.81 2.46
N PRO A 132 7.62 10.01 1.24
CA PRO A 132 7.61 8.96 0.21
C PRO A 132 8.67 7.89 0.46
N PHE A 133 9.73 8.21 1.22
CA PHE A 133 10.85 7.32 1.51
C PHE A 133 11.16 7.29 3.02
N PRO A 134 11.65 6.14 3.53
CA PRO A 134 12.13 6.02 4.90
C PRO A 134 13.37 6.90 5.13
N ASP A 135 13.51 7.46 6.34
CA ASP A 135 14.65 8.30 6.75
C ASP A 135 15.36 7.78 8.02
N PHE A 136 15.04 6.54 8.39
CA PHE A 136 15.57 5.80 9.52
C PHE A 136 16.02 4.41 9.06
#